data_AF-A0A453C454-F1
#
_entry.id   AF-A0A453C454-F1
#
_cell.length_a   1.000
_cell.length_b   1.000
_cell.length_c   1.000
_cell.angle_alpha   90.00
_cell.angle_beta   90.00
_cell.angle_gamma   90.00
#
_symmetry.space_group_name_H-M   'P 1'
#
loop_
_entity.id
_entity.type
_entity.pdbx_description
1 polymer ?
#
loop_
_entity_poly.entity_id
_entity_poly.type
_entity_poly.pdbx_seq_one_letter_code
_entity_poly.pdbx_strand_id
1 'polypeptide(L)'
;MMGAGHDYYERGNLDIFSGRGPCMERAPCWANVTSDGAGAHHGWYCNYVEVTATGPHMGCAQQLFTVEQWLATDASPYRLYAAVDNCGDKQAAKGQEARASTAL
;
A
#
# COMPACT_ATOMS: atom_id res chain seq x y z
N MET A 1 -12.58 5.55 9.43
CA MET A 1 -11.16 5.35 9.77
C MET A 1 -11.11 4.63 11.12
N MET A 2 -10.02 3.90 11.42
CA MET A 2 -9.97 2.79 12.39
C MET A 2 -10.54 3.06 13.80
N GLY A 3 -10.77 4.32 14.16
CA GLY A 3 -11.52 4.73 15.35
C GLY A 3 -10.69 5.66 16.22
N ALA A 4 -11.32 6.24 17.25
CA ALA A 4 -10.57 6.97 18.26
C ALA A 4 -9.82 5.98 19.17
N GLY A 5 -8.52 6.23 19.42
CA GLY A 5 -7.69 5.39 20.27
C GLY A 5 -7.19 4.10 19.62
N HIS A 6 -7.25 3.98 18.29
CA HIS A 6 -6.65 2.86 17.57
C HIS A 6 -5.14 3.03 17.47
N ASP A 7 -4.40 2.01 17.90
CA ASP A 7 -2.95 1.93 17.76
C ASP A 7 -2.60 1.38 16.36
N TYR A 8 -1.98 2.24 15.55
CA TYR A 8 -1.60 1.90 14.18
C TYR A 8 -0.28 1.11 14.14
N TYR A 9 -0.12 0.29 13.10
CA TYR A 9 1.08 -0.48 12.78
C TYR A 9 1.40 -1.62 13.77
N GLU A 10 0.39 -2.06 14.51
CA GLU A 10 0.48 -3.21 15.40
C GLU A 10 0.63 -4.52 14.63
N ARG A 11 1.34 -5.48 15.25
CA ARG A 11 1.67 -6.75 14.61
C ARG A 11 0.40 -7.51 14.19
N GLY A 12 0.31 -7.81 12.90
CA GLY A 12 -0.79 -8.61 12.33
C GLY A 12 -2.07 -7.81 12.04
N ASN A 13 -2.07 -6.51 12.32
CA ASN A 13 -3.19 -5.63 11.96
C ASN A 13 -3.06 -5.10 10.53
N LEU A 14 -4.20 -4.93 9.88
CA LEU A 14 -4.33 -4.21 8.61
C LEU A 14 -4.90 -2.83 8.90
N ASP A 15 -4.08 -1.81 8.67
CA ASP A 15 -4.49 -0.42 8.84
C ASP A 15 -4.92 0.19 7.50
N ILE A 16 -6.06 0.88 7.51
CA ILE A 16 -6.65 1.49 6.33
C ILE A 16 -6.65 3.01 6.47
N PHE A 17 -6.03 3.67 5.50
CA PHE A 17 -5.93 5.11 5.41
C PHE A 17 -6.72 5.63 4.21
N SER A 18 -7.28 6.83 4.32
CA SER A 18 -7.90 7.53 3.21
C SER A 18 -7.41 8.97 3.16
N GLY A 19 -7.24 9.48 1.95
CA GLY A 19 -6.73 10.83 1.71
C GLY A 19 -7.22 11.36 0.37
N ARG A 20 -7.05 12.66 0.16
CA ARG A 20 -7.29 13.32 -1.12
C ARG A 20 -5.98 13.90 -1.64
N GLY A 21 -5.78 13.78 -2.94
CA GLY A 21 -4.65 14.36 -3.64
C GLY A 21 -5.04 14.75 -5.06
N PRO A 22 -4.09 15.27 -5.85
CA PRO A 22 -4.28 15.47 -7.28
C PRO A 22 -4.71 14.17 -7.97
N CYS A 23 -5.54 14.30 -9.01
CA CYS A 23 -5.94 13.14 -9.80
C CYS A 23 -4.71 12.57 -10.53
N MET A 24 -4.51 11.26 -10.43
CA MET A 24 -3.48 10.56 -11.21
C MET A 24 -4.06 10.17 -12.57
N GLU A 25 -3.30 10.40 -13.64
CA GLU A 25 -3.70 10.00 -15.00
C GLU A 25 -3.72 8.48 -15.21
N ARG A 26 -2.97 7.75 -14.37
CA ARG A 26 -2.80 6.30 -14.43
C ARG A 26 -2.88 5.70 -13.03
N ALA A 27 -3.05 4.39 -12.98
CA ALA A 27 -2.92 3.63 -11.75
C ALA A 27 -1.55 3.91 -11.08
N PRO A 28 -1.49 4.00 -9.74
CA PRO A 28 -0.21 4.04 -9.02
C PRO A 28 0.64 2.85 -9.46
N CYS A 29 1.87 3.11 -9.90
CA CYS A 29 2.81 2.05 -10.29
C CYS A 29 4.10 2.06 -9.48
N TRP A 30 4.29 3.08 -8.65
CA TRP A 30 5.45 3.19 -7.77
C TRP A 30 5.01 3.66 -6.40
N ALA A 31 5.59 3.09 -5.34
CA ALA A 31 5.33 3.50 -3.96
C ALA A 31 6.64 3.52 -3.16
N ASN A 32 6.78 4.53 -2.29
CA ASN A 32 7.82 4.59 -1.28
C ASN A 32 7.18 4.67 0.10
N VAL A 33 7.43 3.64 0.91
CA VAL A 33 6.99 3.55 2.29
C VAL A 33 8.16 3.92 3.16
N THR A 34 8.00 4.91 4.03
CA THR A 34 9.07 5.43 4.89
C THR A 34 8.59 5.56 6.32
N SER A 35 9.43 5.12 7.25
CA SER A 35 9.30 5.35 8.68
C SER A 35 10.25 6.48 9.09
N ASP A 36 9.81 7.32 10.01
CA ASP A 36 10.66 8.35 10.63
C ASP A 36 11.56 7.77 11.75
N GLY A 37 11.36 6.50 12.11
CA GLY A 37 12.13 5.80 13.13
C GLY A 37 11.91 6.34 14.54
N ALA A 38 10.78 7.01 14.80
CA ALA A 38 10.49 7.57 16.11
C ALA A 38 10.01 6.51 17.11
N GLY A 39 10.30 6.75 18.40
CA GLY A 39 9.87 5.88 19.50
C GLY A 39 10.86 4.75 19.81
N ALA A 40 10.63 4.07 20.95
CA ALA A 40 11.36 2.85 21.27
C ALA A 40 10.78 1.69 20.45
N HIS A 41 11.65 0.80 19.95
CA HIS A 41 11.25 -0.34 19.10
C HIS A 41 10.48 0.09 17.85
N HIS A 42 10.97 1.09 17.14
CA HIS A 42 10.39 1.65 15.90
C HIS A 42 10.40 0.70 14.69
N GLY A 43 10.91 -0.52 14.86
CA GLY A 43 11.02 -1.50 13.78
C GLY A 43 9.66 -2.07 13.38
N TRP A 44 9.30 -1.88 12.11
CA TRP A 44 8.04 -2.36 11.55
C TRP A 44 8.28 -3.28 10.36
N TYR A 45 7.71 -4.49 10.37
CA TYR A 45 7.73 -5.37 9.21
C TYR A 45 6.51 -5.10 8.34
N CYS A 46 6.73 -4.48 7.18
CA CYS A 46 5.68 -4.22 6.20
C CYS A 46 5.59 -5.38 5.23
N ASN A 47 4.45 -6.07 5.21
CA ASN A 47 4.21 -7.17 4.26
C ASN A 47 3.83 -6.62 2.88
N TYR A 48 2.77 -5.82 2.82
CA TYR A 48 2.31 -5.18 1.59
C TYR A 48 1.65 -3.84 1.87
N VAL A 49 1.57 -3.02 0.82
CA VAL A 49 0.71 -1.84 0.77
C VAL A 49 -0.19 -1.97 -0.45
N GLU A 50 -1.49 -1.81 -0.25
CA GLU A 50 -2.46 -1.77 -1.34
C GLU A 50 -3.01 -0.37 -1.47
N VAL A 51 -2.92 0.19 -2.68
CA VAL A 51 -3.39 1.54 -2.97
C VAL A 51 -4.57 1.45 -3.93
N THR A 52 -5.71 1.98 -3.49
CA THR A 52 -6.89 2.17 -4.32
C THR A 52 -7.07 3.65 -4.60
N ALA A 53 -6.94 4.03 -5.87
CA ALA A 53 -7.14 5.38 -6.35
C ALA A 53 -8.46 5.48 -7.13
N THR A 54 -9.24 6.51 -6.83
CA THR A 54 -10.52 6.80 -7.51
C THR A 54 -10.70 8.30 -7.63
N GLY A 55 -11.52 8.74 -8.59
CA GLY A 55 -11.77 10.16 -8.84
C GLY A 55 -13.14 10.40 -9.48
N PRO A 56 -13.67 11.65 -9.43
CA PRO A 56 -14.90 12.00 -10.11
C PRO A 56 -14.80 11.68 -11.60
N HIS A 57 -15.74 10.90 -12.12
CA HIS A 57 -15.77 10.46 -13.52
C HIS A 57 -14.52 9.68 -13.97
N MET A 58 -13.75 9.12 -13.04
CA MET A 58 -12.60 8.26 -13.30
C MET A 58 -12.88 6.83 -12.84
N GLY A 59 -12.29 5.86 -13.54
CA GLY A 59 -12.29 4.48 -13.09
C GLY A 59 -11.52 4.30 -11.78
N CYS A 60 -11.84 3.23 -11.06
CA CYS A 60 -11.05 2.79 -9.91
C CYS A 60 -9.78 2.09 -10.41
N ALA A 61 -8.64 2.40 -9.78
CA ALA A 61 -7.39 1.70 -10.00
C ALA A 61 -6.86 1.18 -8.67
N GLN A 62 -6.57 -0.12 -8.60
CA GLN A 62 -5.99 -0.77 -7.44
C GLN A 62 -4.61 -1.31 -7.79
N GLN A 63 -3.63 -1.09 -6.93
CA GLN A 63 -2.29 -1.64 -7.08
C GLN A 63 -1.82 -2.22 -5.75
N LEU A 64 -1.38 -3.48 -5.80
CA LEU A 64 -0.67 -4.14 -4.72
C LEU A 64 0.83 -3.89 -4.86
N PHE A 65 1.46 -3.44 -3.79
CA PHE A 65 2.90 -3.31 -3.64
C PHE A 65 3.38 -4.29 -2.57
N THR A 66 4.04 -5.38 -3.00
CA THR A 66 4.65 -6.35 -2.08
C THR A 66 5.95 -5.78 -1.55
N VAL A 67 6.00 -5.50 -0.24
CA VAL A 67 7.15 -4.86 0.41
C VAL A 67 8.06 -5.92 1.05
N GLU A 68 7.47 -6.83 1.83
CA GLU A 68 8.14 -7.94 2.54
C GLU A 68 9.49 -7.56 3.18
N GLN A 69 9.49 -6.46 3.93
CA GLN A 69 10.72 -5.87 4.47
C GLN A 69 10.52 -5.26 5.84
N TRP A 70 11.56 -5.33 6.67
CA TRP A 70 11.71 -4.48 7.84
C TRP A 70 12.02 -3.03 7.45
N LEU A 71 11.26 -2.09 8.01
CA LEU A 71 11.55 -0.66 8.06
C LEU A 71 12.12 -0.36 9.45
N ALA A 72 13.39 -0.69 9.65
CA ALA A 72 14.02 -0.71 10.95
C ALA A 72 15.53 -0.45 10.84
N THR A 73 16.14 0.04 11.91
CA THR A 73 17.61 0.22 11.98
C THR A 73 18.32 -0.94 12.69
N ASP A 74 17.57 -1.81 13.36
CA ASP A 74 18.04 -2.94 14.15
C ASP A 74 17.76 -4.31 13.49
N ALA A 75 17.00 -4.34 12.40
CA ALA A 75 16.75 -5.52 11.59
C ALA A 75 17.17 -5.29 10.12
N SER A 76 17.72 -6.33 9.48
CA SER A 76 18.06 -6.29 8.05
C SER A 76 16.82 -5.95 7.21
N PRO A 77 16.90 -5.02 6.24
CA PRO A 77 18.11 -4.44 5.62
C PRO A 77 18.64 -3.14 6.26
N TYR A 78 18.32 -2.87 7.53
CA TYR A 78 18.82 -1.73 8.31
C TYR A 78 18.49 -0.36 7.68
N ARG A 79 17.32 -0.29 7.04
CA ARG A 79 16.81 0.92 6.40
C ARG A 79 15.37 1.18 6.84
N LEU A 80 15.02 2.46 6.94
CA LEU A 80 13.69 2.92 7.33
C LEU A 80 12.76 3.16 6.13
N TYR A 81 13.13 2.69 4.94
CA TYR A 81 12.33 2.87 3.74
C TYR A 81 12.29 1.63 2.87
N ALA A 82 11.24 1.51 2.07
CA ALA A 82 11.10 0.52 1.02
C ALA A 82 10.44 1.17 -0.20
N ALA A 83 11.12 1.08 -1.34
CA ALA A 83 10.61 1.54 -2.62
C ALA A 83 10.25 0.33 -3.48
N VAL A 84 9.03 0.32 -4.02
CA VAL A 84 8.52 -0.72 -4.92
C VAL A 84 8.13 -0.06 -6.24
N ASP A 85 8.73 -0.53 -7.33
CA ASP A 85 8.52 -0.04 -8.69
C ASP A 85 7.89 -1.14 -9.55
N ASN A 86 6.61 -0.96 -9.88
CA ASN A 86 5.83 -1.81 -10.77
C ASN A 86 5.54 -1.10 -12.11
N CYS A 87 6.18 0.04 -12.42
CA CYS A 87 5.88 0.83 -13.61
C CYS A 87 6.29 0.14 -14.93
N GLY A 88 7.20 -0.84 -14.87
CA GLY A 88 7.58 -1.69 -15.99
C GLY A 88 6.69 -2.92 -16.20
N ASP A 89 5.92 -3.31 -15.19
CA ASP A 89 5.07 -4.48 -15.25
C ASP A 89 3.79 -4.14 -16.02
N LYS A 90 3.69 -4.66 -17.24
CA LYS A 90 2.52 -4.43 -18.13
C LYS A 90 1.20 -5.01 -17.61
N GLN A 91 1.11 -5.46 -16.35
CA GLN A 91 0.02 -6.29 -15.85
C GLN A 91 -0.38 -5.94 -14.42
N ALA A 92 -1.21 -4.91 -14.23
CA ALA A 92 -1.99 -4.75 -13.00
C ALA A 92 -3.37 -4.09 -13.20
N ALA A 93 -3.79 -3.83 -14.44
CA ALA A 93 -5.11 -3.24 -14.74
C ALA A 93 -6.10 -4.23 -15.39
N LYS A 94 -5.83 -5.55 -15.35
CA LYS A 94 -6.68 -6.59 -15.99
C LYS A 94 -7.24 -7.64 -15.02
N GLY A 95 -7.21 -7.38 -13.71
CA GLY A 95 -7.44 -8.39 -12.68
C GLY A 95 -8.80 -8.42 -11.97
N GLN A 96 -9.83 -7.68 -12.41
CA GLN A 96 -11.07 -7.61 -11.61
C GLN A 96 -12.40 -7.47 -12.38
N GLU A 97 -12.48 -7.99 -13.61
CA GLU A 97 -13.74 -8.01 -14.38
C GLU A 97 -14.16 -9.42 -14.88
N ALA A 98 -13.52 -10.49 -14.40
CA ALA A 98 -13.75 -11.85 -14.92
C ALA A 98 -14.40 -12.84 -13.92
N ARG A 99 -15.06 -12.38 -12.84
CA ARG A 99 -15.68 -13.32 -11.87
C ARG A 99 -17.07 -12.96 -11.34
N ALA A 100 -17.85 -12.21 -12.11
CA ALA A 100 -19.28 -12.02 -11.83
C ALA A 100 -20.14 -12.01 -13.10
N SER A 101 -19.99 -13.02 -13.96
CA SER A 101 -21.03 -13.31 -14.97
C SER A 101 -20.89 -14.75 -15.49
N THR A 102 -21.29 -15.73 -14.67
CA THR A 102 -21.83 -17.03 -15.12
C THR A 102 -22.53 -17.67 -13.93
N ALA A 103 -23.78 -17.27 -13.70
CA ALA A 103 -24.77 -18.05 -12.98
C ALA A 103 -26.11 -17.73 -13.66
N LEU A 104 -26.31 -18.41 -14.80
CA LEU A 104 -27.63 -18.67 -15.37
C LEU A 104 -28.12 -19.98 -14.74
#